data_AF-A0AAV5CV80-F1
#
_entry.id   AF-A0AAV5CV80-F1
#
_cell.length_a   1.000
_cell.length_b   1.000
_cell.length_c   1.000
_cell.angle_alpha   90.00
_cell.angle_beta   90.00
_cell.angle_gamma   90.00
#
_symmetry.space_group_name_H-M   'P 1'
#
loop_
_entity.id
_entity.type
_entity.pdbx_description
1 polymer ?
#
loop_
_entity_poly.entity_id
_entity_poly.type
_entity_poly.pdbx_seq_one_letter_code
_entity_poly.pdbx_strand_id
1 'polypeptide(L)'
;MAILEDLIRAIELWLRIAKEQVPLVDPTLDPVLLVPGIAGSILEAVDDAGNKERVWVRILAAEHEFRDKLWSKFDASTGKTVSVNKKTSIVVPEDRYGLYAIDTLDPDMVKHYFIYYPEVEMIKWGYQEGKTLFGFGYDFRQSNRLSETLDRFSKKLESVFEKYVKSWIAIAAPFQGNNKIFIWREKLDDNGKKNALLESYEPAEAIQMIEEALSKHEIISNGMHIPLPLNEDILKWAKETHDIICKTKLPESVKFYNIYGIDYDTPHTVCYGSEHHPISNISHLLHAQGKYVYVDGDGSVPTESAKADGLNAVARVGVAADHRGIICNHQVFRIVQHWLHAGEPDPFYDPLTDYVILPTILEFEKYCEKHGYRKSVWEDWEIISPKDKEIIRSAELPPMVSMLSASREGKEGSREEVQAAVIIHPEKKGRQHVEVRAVGVSHGA
;
A
#
# COMPACT_ATOMS: atom_id res chain seq x y z
N MET A 1 52.53 29.09 7.33
CA MET A 1 52.59 29.18 5.87
C MET A 1 52.51 27.78 5.25
N ALA A 2 53.46 26.88 5.50
CA ALA A 2 53.45 25.51 4.95
C ALA A 2 52.16 24.69 5.20
N ILE A 3 51.63 24.69 6.43
CA ILE A 3 50.39 23.93 6.77
C ILE A 3 49.15 24.46 6.03
N LEU A 4 49.10 25.77 5.77
CA LEU A 4 47.99 26.38 5.02
C LEU A 4 48.09 26.06 3.53
N GLU A 5 49.30 26.02 2.99
CA GLU A 5 49.55 25.63 1.59
C GLU A 5 49.27 24.13 1.35
N ASP A 6 49.62 23.26 2.32
CA ASP A 6 49.30 21.84 2.26
C ASP A 6 47.79 21.59 2.36
N LEU A 7 47.07 22.35 3.19
CA LEU A 7 45.61 22.30 3.29
C LEU A 7 44.94 22.78 2.00
N ILE A 8 45.42 23.87 1.40
CA ILE A 8 44.91 24.38 0.13
C ILE A 8 45.17 23.36 -1.00
N ARG A 9 46.36 22.75 -1.07
CA ARG A 9 46.66 21.68 -2.03
C ARG A 9 45.78 20.46 -1.85
N ALA A 10 45.52 20.04 -0.61
CA ALA A 10 44.63 18.92 -0.32
C ALA A 10 43.18 19.23 -0.76
N ILE A 11 42.70 20.45 -0.50
CA ILE A 11 41.38 20.92 -0.96
C ILE A 11 41.33 20.99 -2.49
N GLU A 12 42.37 21.49 -3.16
CA GLU A 12 42.44 21.54 -4.62
C GLU A 12 42.51 20.14 -5.27
N LEU A 13 43.26 19.21 -4.67
CA LEU A 13 43.27 17.80 -5.10
C LEU A 13 41.91 17.15 -4.90
N TRP A 14 41.26 17.39 -3.76
CA TRP A 14 39.93 16.88 -3.47
C TRP A 14 38.88 17.46 -4.43
N LEU A 15 38.95 18.76 -4.74
CA LEU A 15 38.11 19.44 -5.72
C LEU A 15 38.38 18.95 -7.16
N ARG A 16 39.62 18.60 -7.50
CA ARG A 16 39.95 17.98 -8.81
C ARG A 16 39.41 16.56 -8.90
N ILE A 17 39.59 15.73 -7.87
CA ILE A 17 39.05 14.37 -7.82
C ILE A 17 37.51 14.41 -7.87
N ALA A 18 36.87 15.35 -7.18
CA ALA A 18 35.42 15.55 -7.25
C ALA A 18 34.96 16.04 -8.64
N LYS A 19 35.78 16.82 -9.36
CA LYS A 19 35.52 17.24 -10.75
C LYS A 19 35.84 16.17 -11.80
N GLU A 20 36.71 15.21 -11.47
CA GLU A 20 37.16 14.12 -12.36
C GLU A 20 36.38 12.81 -12.17
N GLN A 21 35.33 12.76 -11.34
CA GLN A 21 34.35 11.68 -11.44
C GLN A 21 33.62 11.83 -12.78
N VAL A 22 34.25 11.33 -13.84
CA VAL A 22 33.58 11.00 -15.09
C VAL A 22 32.42 10.10 -14.68
N PRO A 23 31.16 10.46 -14.99
CA PRO A 23 30.04 9.63 -14.63
C PRO A 23 30.31 8.23 -15.18
N LEU A 24 30.23 7.22 -14.31
CA LEU A 24 30.23 5.83 -14.73
C LEU A 24 29.02 5.74 -15.66
N VAL A 25 29.24 5.55 -16.96
CA VAL A 25 28.17 5.40 -17.93
C VAL A 25 28.39 4.06 -18.61
N ASP A 26 27.48 3.13 -18.35
CA ASP A 26 27.45 1.84 -19.02
C ASP A 26 26.24 1.81 -19.96
N PRO A 27 26.46 2.02 -21.27
CA PRO A 27 25.38 2.01 -22.25
C PRO A 27 24.85 0.60 -22.56
N THR A 28 25.43 -0.45 -21.97
CA THR A 28 25.02 -1.84 -22.16
C THR A 28 24.00 -2.33 -21.13
N LEU A 29 23.72 -1.52 -20.10
CA LEU A 29 22.72 -1.84 -19.08
C LEU A 29 21.31 -1.94 -19.67
N ASP A 30 20.55 -2.90 -19.15
CA ASP A 30 19.12 -3.03 -19.46
C ASP A 30 18.36 -1.76 -19.02
N PRO A 31 17.57 -1.12 -19.89
CA PRO A 31 16.80 0.08 -19.58
C PRO A 31 15.84 -0.14 -18.42
N VAL A 32 15.77 0.87 -17.54
CA VAL A 32 14.85 0.92 -16.41
C VAL A 32 13.83 2.03 -16.61
N LEU A 33 12.56 1.68 -16.43
CA LEU A 33 11.45 2.63 -16.34
C LEU A 33 10.92 2.64 -14.91
N LEU A 34 11.13 3.76 -14.20
CA LEU A 34 10.62 3.96 -12.85
C LEU A 34 9.16 4.42 -12.89
N VAL A 35 8.30 3.71 -12.16
CA VAL A 35 6.88 4.05 -11.99
C VAL A 35 6.62 4.27 -10.49
N PRO A 36 6.13 5.44 -10.07
CA PRO A 36 5.92 5.73 -8.66
C PRO A 36 4.63 5.09 -8.14
N GLY A 37 4.46 5.09 -6.82
CA GLY A 37 3.18 4.76 -6.18
C GLY A 37 2.17 5.91 -6.21
N ILE A 38 1.03 5.72 -5.55
CA ILE A 38 0.03 6.77 -5.36
C ILE A 38 0.67 8.02 -4.73
N ALA A 39 0.31 9.19 -5.26
CA ALA A 39 0.84 10.48 -4.81
C ALA A 39 2.35 10.70 -5.03
N GLY A 40 3.05 9.78 -5.71
CA GLY A 40 4.47 9.89 -6.05
C GLY A 40 4.78 10.56 -7.39
N SER A 41 3.83 11.29 -7.97
CA SER A 41 4.04 12.07 -9.22
C SER A 41 3.69 13.53 -9.00
N ILE A 42 4.51 14.45 -9.50
CA ILE A 42 4.17 15.87 -9.60
C ILE A 42 2.92 16.05 -10.48
N LEU A 43 2.00 16.91 -10.04
CA LEU A 43 0.85 17.35 -10.84
C LEU A 43 0.91 18.86 -11.06
N GLU A 44 0.69 19.28 -12.30
CA GLU A 44 0.58 20.68 -12.70
C GLU A 44 -0.84 20.98 -13.17
N ALA A 45 -1.40 22.10 -12.71
CA ALA A 45 -2.60 22.67 -13.29
C ALA A 45 -2.21 23.56 -14.46
N VAL A 46 -2.93 23.41 -15.57
CA VAL A 46 -2.79 24.21 -16.78
C VAL A 46 -4.08 25.00 -16.99
N ASP A 47 -3.98 26.32 -17.04
CA ASP A 47 -5.12 27.21 -17.32
C ASP A 47 -5.44 27.31 -18.82
N ASP A 48 -6.54 27.98 -19.17
CA ASP A 48 -6.96 28.21 -20.56
C ASP A 48 -5.92 29.00 -21.40
N ALA A 49 -5.01 29.74 -20.76
CA ALA A 49 -3.92 30.46 -21.41
C ALA A 49 -2.66 29.58 -21.58
N GLY A 50 -2.66 28.34 -21.09
CA GLY A 50 -1.55 27.41 -21.13
C GLY A 50 -0.51 27.62 -20.02
N ASN A 51 -0.78 28.50 -19.05
CA ASN A 51 0.12 28.70 -17.91
C ASN A 51 0.07 27.48 -17.00
N LYS A 52 1.26 27.01 -16.59
CA LYS A 52 1.42 25.86 -15.72
C LYS A 52 1.71 26.28 -14.31
N GLU A 53 1.09 25.61 -13.36
CA GLU A 53 1.34 25.78 -11.94
C GLU A 53 1.43 24.42 -11.23
N ARG A 54 2.51 24.19 -10.49
CA ARG A 54 2.62 22.99 -9.65
C ARG A 54 1.57 23.01 -8.54
N VAL A 55 0.67 22.03 -8.57
CA VAL A 55 -0.37 21.84 -7.56
C VAL A 55 -0.10 20.65 -6.67
N TRP A 56 0.75 19.71 -7.07
CA TRP A 56 1.22 18.61 -6.21
C TRP A 56 2.68 18.26 -6.52
N VAL A 57 3.58 18.05 -5.54
CA VAL A 57 3.38 18.34 -4.11
C VAL A 57 3.54 19.84 -3.87
N ARG A 58 2.71 20.37 -2.96
CA ARG A 58 2.70 21.77 -2.55
C ARG A 58 2.43 21.83 -1.06
N ILE A 59 3.22 22.62 -0.34
CA ILE A 59 3.03 22.89 1.09
C ILE A 59 2.34 24.25 1.30
N LEU A 60 2.82 25.28 0.60
CA LEU A 60 2.27 26.63 0.74
C LEU A 60 0.92 26.75 0.02
N ALA A 61 -0.09 27.21 0.75
CA ALA A 61 -1.47 27.33 0.27
C ALA A 61 -2.07 26.02 -0.28
N ALA A 62 -1.55 24.87 0.14
CA ALA A 62 -1.93 23.55 -0.37
C ALA A 62 -3.45 23.34 -0.37
N GLU A 63 -4.12 23.56 0.77
CA GLU A 63 -5.56 23.38 0.90
C GLU A 63 -6.36 24.26 -0.07
N HIS A 64 -5.95 25.52 -0.25
CA HIS A 64 -6.58 26.46 -1.17
C HIS A 64 -6.45 25.95 -2.61
N GLU A 65 -5.22 25.66 -3.05
CA GLU A 65 -4.95 25.22 -4.42
C GLU A 65 -5.57 23.85 -4.73
N PHE A 66 -5.58 22.93 -3.76
CA PHE A 66 -6.20 21.63 -3.95
C PHE A 66 -7.71 21.75 -4.17
N ARG A 67 -8.38 22.64 -3.41
CA ARG A 67 -9.81 22.91 -3.58
C ARG A 67 -10.13 23.58 -4.91
N ASP A 68 -9.30 24.53 -5.34
CA ASP A 68 -9.54 25.26 -6.57
C ASP A 68 -9.24 24.43 -7.83
N LYS A 69 -8.17 23.61 -7.80
CA LYS A 69 -7.59 23.00 -9.01
C LYS A 69 -7.59 21.47 -9.03
N LEU A 70 -7.50 20.80 -7.88
CA LEU A 70 -7.44 19.33 -7.82
C LEU A 70 -8.77 18.65 -7.53
N TRP A 71 -9.71 19.34 -6.89
CA TRP A 71 -11.04 18.80 -6.64
C TRP A 71 -11.73 18.42 -7.94
N SER A 72 -12.25 17.20 -7.97
CA SER A 72 -12.74 16.58 -9.18
C SER A 72 -13.97 15.73 -8.89
N LYS A 73 -14.79 15.52 -9.92
CA LYS A 73 -15.95 14.63 -9.89
C LYS A 73 -15.71 13.45 -10.80
N PHE A 74 -16.14 12.27 -10.36
CA PHE A 74 -16.11 11.09 -11.21
C PHE A 74 -17.23 11.16 -12.25
N ASP A 75 -16.89 10.90 -13.51
CA ASP A 75 -17.82 10.76 -14.63
C ASP A 75 -17.96 9.27 -14.96
N ALA A 76 -19.09 8.67 -14.56
CA ALA A 76 -19.36 7.25 -14.76
C ALA A 76 -19.45 6.83 -16.23
N SER A 77 -19.75 7.76 -17.14
CA SER A 77 -19.85 7.45 -18.57
C SER A 77 -18.49 7.23 -19.22
N THR A 78 -17.44 7.86 -18.68
CA THR A 78 -16.07 7.80 -19.20
C THR A 78 -15.11 7.07 -18.26
N GLY A 79 -15.48 6.89 -16.99
CA GLY A 79 -14.61 6.37 -15.93
C GLY A 79 -13.53 7.35 -15.47
N LYS A 80 -13.63 8.63 -15.88
CA LYS A 80 -12.62 9.65 -15.59
C LYS A 80 -12.98 10.49 -14.39
N THR A 81 -11.95 11.01 -13.75
CA THR A 81 -12.07 12.06 -12.74
C THR A 81 -11.90 13.42 -13.42
N VAL A 82 -12.95 14.24 -13.43
CA VAL A 82 -12.98 15.54 -14.14
C VAL A 82 -12.91 16.69 -13.14
N SER A 83 -12.01 17.63 -13.33
CA SER A 83 -11.85 18.81 -12.47
C SER A 83 -13.17 19.57 -12.30
N VAL A 84 -13.46 20.00 -11.08
CA VAL A 84 -14.63 20.84 -10.77
C VAL A 84 -14.47 22.21 -11.45
N ASN A 85 -13.27 22.77 -11.44
CA ASN A 85 -12.93 23.97 -12.18
C ASN A 85 -12.66 23.64 -13.65
N LYS A 86 -13.58 24.06 -14.54
CA LYS A 86 -13.52 23.79 -15.98
C LYS A 86 -12.44 24.59 -16.72
N LYS A 87 -11.85 25.60 -16.09
CA LYS A 87 -10.80 26.46 -16.67
C LYS A 87 -9.40 25.90 -16.46
N THR A 88 -9.29 24.77 -15.76
CA THR A 88 -8.02 24.15 -15.41
C THR A 88 -8.05 22.68 -15.76
N SER A 89 -7.01 22.23 -16.43
CA SER A 89 -6.74 20.80 -16.66
C SER A 89 -5.51 20.38 -15.87
N ILE A 90 -5.41 19.10 -15.52
CA ILE A 90 -4.25 18.59 -14.81
C ILE A 90 -3.39 17.79 -15.78
N VAL A 91 -2.09 18.07 -15.73
CA VAL A 91 -1.06 17.37 -16.51
C VAL A 91 0.04 16.89 -15.58
N VAL A 92 0.78 15.89 -16.06
CA VAL A 92 1.99 15.38 -15.40
C VAL A 92 3.18 15.85 -16.23
N PRO A 93 4.22 16.43 -15.63
CA PRO A 93 5.43 16.79 -16.34
C PRO A 93 6.09 15.58 -17.02
N GLU A 94 6.67 15.79 -18.20
CA GLU A 94 7.43 14.74 -18.93
C GLU A 94 8.92 15.08 -19.05
N ASP A 95 9.33 16.20 -18.43
CA ASP A 95 10.71 16.68 -18.38
C ASP A 95 11.66 15.61 -17.80
N ARG A 96 12.93 15.71 -18.19
CA ARG A 96 13.96 14.70 -17.85
C ARG A 96 13.49 13.27 -18.17
N TYR A 97 12.82 13.10 -19.32
CA TYR A 97 12.29 11.81 -19.76
C TYR A 97 11.31 11.17 -18.76
N GLY A 98 10.57 12.00 -18.02
CA GLY A 98 9.60 11.62 -16.99
C GLY A 98 10.19 11.46 -15.59
N LEU A 99 11.50 11.62 -15.42
CA LEU A 99 12.15 11.54 -14.10
C LEU A 99 11.81 12.75 -13.23
N TYR A 100 11.68 13.95 -13.82
CA TYR A 100 11.31 15.17 -13.08
C TYR A 100 9.97 15.01 -12.34
N ALA A 101 9.03 14.27 -12.91
CA ALA A 101 7.74 14.07 -12.25
C ALA A 101 7.83 13.20 -10.99
N ILE A 102 8.91 12.44 -10.79
CA ILE A 102 8.98 11.37 -9.79
C ILE A 102 10.24 11.43 -8.93
N ASP A 103 11.16 12.35 -9.25
CA ASP A 103 12.32 12.66 -8.43
C ASP A 103 11.85 13.54 -7.24
N THR A 104 12.18 14.83 -7.23
CA THR A 104 11.87 15.76 -6.15
C THR A 104 10.43 16.25 -6.21
N LEU A 105 9.54 15.65 -5.42
CA LEU A 105 8.13 16.04 -5.39
C LEU A 105 7.88 17.50 -4.95
N ASP A 106 8.76 18.09 -4.13
CA ASP A 106 8.74 19.53 -3.81
C ASP A 106 10.13 20.19 -3.98
N PRO A 107 10.47 20.65 -5.19
CA PRO A 107 11.78 21.23 -5.49
C PRO A 107 12.01 22.61 -4.84
N ASP A 108 10.96 23.28 -4.38
CA ASP A 108 11.06 24.61 -3.76
C ASP A 108 11.46 24.55 -2.27
N MET A 109 11.57 23.34 -1.71
CA MET A 109 12.03 23.14 -0.34
C MET A 109 13.56 23.04 -0.24
N VAL A 110 14.16 23.89 0.59
CA VAL A 110 15.62 24.02 0.83
C VAL A 110 16.23 22.81 1.55
N LYS A 111 15.43 21.83 1.97
CA LYS A 111 15.90 20.57 2.56
C LYS A 111 15.10 19.42 1.94
N HIS A 112 15.82 18.44 1.39
CA HIS A 112 15.31 17.15 0.86
C HIS A 112 14.65 16.32 1.97
N TYR A 113 13.56 16.83 2.57
CA TYR A 113 12.97 16.22 3.76
C TYR A 113 12.13 14.99 3.45
N PHE A 114 11.85 14.71 2.18
CA PHE A 114 10.93 13.65 1.82
C PHE A 114 11.38 13.02 0.50
N ILE A 115 11.77 11.76 0.58
CA ILE A 115 11.99 10.79 -0.52
C ILE A 115 13.45 10.74 -0.99
N TYR A 116 14.09 9.59 -0.75
CA TYR A 116 15.35 9.20 -1.37
C TYR A 116 15.05 8.71 -2.79
N TYR A 117 15.81 9.17 -3.78
CA TYR A 117 15.49 8.95 -5.19
C TYR A 117 16.27 7.77 -5.76
N PRO A 118 15.60 6.69 -6.21
CA PRO A 118 16.27 5.54 -6.84
C PRO A 118 17.16 5.93 -8.02
N GLU A 119 16.79 7.00 -8.73
CA GLU A 119 17.56 7.59 -9.83
C GLU A 119 19.00 7.94 -9.42
N VAL A 120 19.20 8.54 -8.24
CA VAL A 120 20.54 8.97 -7.78
C VAL A 120 21.46 7.77 -7.57
N GLU A 121 20.95 6.66 -7.04
CA GLU A 121 21.72 5.42 -6.92
C GLU A 121 21.98 4.78 -8.29
N MET A 122 20.96 4.73 -9.14
CA MET A 122 21.10 4.17 -10.48
C MET A 122 22.15 4.91 -11.32
N ILE A 123 22.21 6.25 -11.24
CA ILE A 123 23.25 7.04 -11.91
C ILE A 123 24.65 6.65 -11.41
N LYS A 124 24.82 6.37 -10.11
CA LYS A 124 26.10 5.87 -9.57
C LYS A 124 26.46 4.48 -10.13
N TRP A 125 25.47 3.67 -10.48
CA TRP A 125 25.67 2.31 -11.01
C TRP A 125 25.98 2.25 -12.50
N GLY A 126 25.93 3.37 -13.24
CA GLY A 126 26.17 3.37 -14.69
C GLY A 126 25.01 3.89 -15.54
N TYR A 127 23.84 4.11 -14.94
CA TYR A 127 22.64 4.47 -15.70
C TYR A 127 22.69 5.91 -16.23
N GLN A 128 22.09 6.12 -17.40
CA GLN A 128 22.02 7.42 -18.06
C GLN A 128 20.57 7.80 -18.39
N GLU A 129 20.15 8.97 -17.90
CA GLU A 129 18.83 9.56 -18.21
C GLU A 129 18.61 9.63 -19.73
N GLY A 130 17.43 9.20 -20.17
CA GLY A 130 17.03 9.25 -21.57
C GLY A 130 17.69 8.20 -22.48
N LYS A 131 18.53 7.33 -21.93
CA LYS A 131 19.11 6.18 -22.64
C LYS A 131 18.81 4.86 -21.94
N THR A 132 19.20 4.73 -20.68
CA THR A 132 19.00 3.52 -19.88
C THR A 132 18.16 3.77 -18.64
N LEU A 133 17.85 5.03 -18.31
CA LEU A 133 17.00 5.39 -17.18
C LEU A 133 15.90 6.38 -17.58
N PHE A 134 14.67 6.06 -17.20
CA PHE A 134 13.47 6.80 -17.55
C PHE A 134 12.48 6.82 -16.39
N GLY A 135 11.61 7.82 -16.35
CA GLY A 135 10.50 7.90 -15.41
C GLY A 135 9.15 7.86 -16.11
N PHE A 136 8.12 7.44 -15.38
CA PHE A 136 6.73 7.51 -15.80
C PHE A 136 5.85 8.03 -14.66
N GLY A 137 5.75 9.35 -14.55
CA GLY A 137 4.72 9.97 -13.72
C GLY A 137 3.32 9.72 -14.29
N TYR A 138 2.31 9.69 -13.42
CA TYR A 138 0.92 9.59 -13.82
C TYR A 138 -0.01 10.38 -12.89
N ASP A 139 -1.19 10.74 -13.39
CA ASP A 139 -2.21 11.38 -12.57
C ASP A 139 -2.85 10.30 -11.69
N PHE A 140 -2.33 10.18 -10.48
CA PHE A 140 -2.73 9.15 -9.51
C PHE A 140 -4.18 9.30 -9.01
N ARG A 141 -4.89 10.37 -9.41
CA ARG A 141 -6.33 10.56 -9.15
C ARG A 141 -7.20 9.88 -10.20
N GLN A 142 -6.61 9.47 -11.32
CA GLN A 142 -7.27 8.75 -12.39
C GLN A 142 -7.16 7.25 -12.18
N SER A 143 -8.16 6.52 -12.68
CA SER A 143 -8.09 5.06 -12.73
C SER A 143 -6.95 4.58 -13.64
N ASN A 144 -6.13 3.65 -13.14
CA ASN A 144 -5.02 3.05 -13.88
C ASN A 144 -5.48 2.25 -15.13
N ARG A 145 -6.73 1.77 -15.18
CA ARG A 145 -7.28 1.07 -16.35
C ARG A 145 -7.81 1.98 -17.47
N LEU A 146 -7.62 3.30 -17.40
CA LEU A 146 -8.02 4.21 -18.47
C LEU A 146 -7.10 4.05 -19.69
N SER A 147 -7.70 3.97 -20.88
CA SER A 147 -6.97 3.75 -22.12
C SER A 147 -5.93 4.81 -22.38
N GLU A 148 -6.18 6.09 -22.07
CA GLU A 148 -5.18 7.14 -22.31
C GLU A 148 -3.90 6.95 -21.48
N THR A 149 -4.04 6.47 -20.25
CA THR A 149 -2.89 6.19 -19.38
C THR A 149 -2.15 4.95 -19.87
N LEU A 150 -2.87 3.89 -20.22
CA LEU A 150 -2.30 2.65 -20.76
C LEU A 150 -1.63 2.85 -22.11
N ASP A 151 -2.22 3.63 -23.01
CA ASP A 151 -1.66 3.97 -24.32
C ASP A 151 -0.40 4.81 -24.17
N ARG A 152 -0.38 5.79 -23.24
CA ARG A 152 0.83 6.55 -22.94
C ARG A 152 1.92 5.67 -22.35
N PHE A 153 1.55 4.75 -21.46
CA PHE A 153 2.49 3.79 -20.90
C PHE A 153 3.04 2.87 -21.99
N SER A 154 2.19 2.30 -22.85
CA SER A 154 2.60 1.46 -23.99
C SER A 154 3.55 2.21 -24.92
N LYS A 155 3.22 3.44 -25.31
CA LYS A 155 4.10 4.27 -26.15
C LYS A 155 5.44 4.56 -25.48
N LYS A 156 5.44 4.82 -24.17
CA LYS A 156 6.67 5.01 -23.40
C LYS A 156 7.50 3.73 -23.42
N LEU A 157 6.87 2.58 -23.17
CA LEU A 157 7.52 1.28 -23.27
C LEU A 157 8.09 1.07 -24.67
N GLU A 158 7.30 1.21 -25.74
CA GLU A 158 7.76 1.06 -27.13
C GLU A 158 8.96 1.97 -27.43
N SER A 159 8.90 3.24 -27.05
CA SER A 159 10.00 4.20 -27.28
C SER A 159 11.31 3.84 -26.57
N VAL A 160 11.22 3.19 -25.41
CA VAL A 160 12.36 2.76 -24.61
C VAL A 160 12.85 1.37 -25.06
N PHE A 161 11.93 0.46 -25.34
CA PHE A 161 12.21 -0.97 -25.44
C PHE A 161 12.31 -1.48 -26.88
N GLU A 162 11.61 -0.90 -27.88
CA GLU A 162 11.83 -1.26 -29.30
C GLU A 162 13.24 -0.92 -29.76
N LYS A 163 13.84 0.11 -29.14
CA LYS A 163 15.14 0.61 -29.53
C LYS A 163 16.31 -0.06 -28.82
N TYR A 164 16.07 -0.73 -27.67
CA TYR A 164 17.17 -1.11 -26.79
C TYR A 164 17.20 -2.57 -26.27
N VAL A 165 16.13 -3.28 -25.84
CA VAL A 165 16.34 -4.51 -25.02
C VAL A 165 15.28 -5.64 -25.07
N LYS A 166 15.72 -6.87 -24.69
CA LYS A 166 15.04 -8.20 -24.63
C LYS A 166 14.40 -8.58 -23.26
N SER A 167 14.49 -7.73 -22.23
CA SER A 167 14.05 -7.94 -20.83
C SER A 167 13.62 -6.61 -20.17
N TRP A 168 12.71 -6.64 -19.18
CA TRP A 168 12.25 -5.43 -18.46
C TRP A 168 11.88 -5.71 -16.99
N ILE A 169 11.97 -4.68 -16.14
CA ILE A 169 11.57 -4.69 -14.72
C ILE A 169 10.61 -3.53 -14.45
N ALA A 170 9.44 -3.84 -13.89
CA ALA A 170 8.49 -2.86 -13.38
C ALA A 170 8.32 -3.08 -11.88
N ILE A 171 8.49 -2.02 -11.08
CA ILE A 171 8.29 -2.04 -9.62
C ILE A 171 6.93 -1.40 -9.36
N ALA A 172 6.01 -2.18 -8.79
CA ALA A 172 4.69 -1.70 -8.40
C ALA A 172 4.32 -2.31 -7.05
N ALA A 173 3.69 -1.52 -6.19
CA ALA A 173 3.16 -1.97 -4.90
C ALA A 173 1.62 -2.02 -4.96
N PRO A 174 1.02 -3.11 -5.46
CA PRO A 174 -0.43 -3.29 -5.39
C PRO A 174 -0.86 -3.58 -3.93
N PHE A 175 -2.00 -3.02 -3.54
CA PHE A 175 -2.63 -3.26 -2.24
C PHE A 175 -3.88 -4.15 -2.43
N GLN A 176 -3.96 -5.24 -1.67
CA GLN A 176 -5.17 -6.06 -1.55
C GLN A 176 -5.42 -6.39 -0.08
N GLY A 177 -6.27 -5.63 0.60
CA GLY A 177 -6.74 -5.95 1.94
C GLY A 177 -8.13 -6.59 1.89
N ASN A 178 -8.30 -7.75 2.52
CA ASN A 178 -9.61 -8.35 2.77
C ASN A 178 -9.99 -8.09 4.23
N ASN A 179 -10.46 -6.88 4.54
CA ASN A 179 -10.61 -6.44 5.91
C ASN A 179 -12.06 -6.64 6.37
N LYS A 180 -12.28 -7.51 7.37
CA LYS A 180 -13.53 -7.53 8.12
C LYS A 180 -13.61 -6.33 9.05
N ILE A 181 -14.81 -5.78 9.20
CA ILE A 181 -15.07 -4.67 10.12
C ILE A 181 -15.84 -5.23 11.32
N PHE A 182 -15.40 -4.87 12.52
CA PHE A 182 -16.11 -5.19 13.76
C PHE A 182 -16.76 -3.94 14.34
N ILE A 183 -17.98 -4.05 14.83
CA ILE A 183 -18.70 -2.92 15.43
C ILE A 183 -19.44 -3.39 16.68
N TRP A 184 -19.21 -2.72 17.81
CA TRP A 184 -20.09 -2.82 18.97
C TRP A 184 -21.37 -2.05 18.69
N ARG A 185 -22.50 -2.75 18.52
CA ARG A 185 -23.81 -2.17 18.20
C ARG A 185 -24.70 -2.13 19.43
N GLU A 186 -25.45 -1.04 19.59
CA GLU A 186 -26.49 -0.95 20.60
C GLU A 186 -27.73 -1.73 20.13
N LYS A 187 -28.17 -2.70 20.92
CA LYS A 187 -29.42 -3.43 20.70
C LYS A 187 -30.32 -3.33 21.93
N LEU A 188 -31.62 -3.26 21.69
CA LEU A 188 -32.62 -3.39 22.74
C LEU A 188 -32.96 -4.87 22.88
N ASP A 189 -32.98 -5.38 24.12
CA ASP A 189 -33.58 -6.69 24.39
C ASP A 189 -35.11 -6.61 24.39
N ASP A 190 -35.76 -7.77 24.53
CA ASP A 190 -37.22 -7.92 24.55
C ASP A 190 -37.91 -7.08 25.65
N ASN A 191 -37.15 -6.64 26.66
CA ASN A 191 -37.61 -5.80 27.76
C ASN A 191 -37.29 -4.30 27.55
N GLY A 192 -36.73 -3.93 26.39
CA GLY A 192 -36.33 -2.56 26.06
C GLY A 192 -35.06 -2.09 26.78
N LYS A 193 -34.27 -2.98 27.37
CA LYS A 193 -32.99 -2.64 27.98
C LYS A 193 -31.90 -2.64 26.91
N LYS A 194 -31.07 -1.61 26.93
CA LYS A 194 -29.91 -1.46 26.04
C LYS A 194 -28.82 -2.45 26.42
N ASN A 195 -28.36 -3.20 25.44
CA ASN A 195 -27.20 -4.08 25.51
C ASN A 195 -26.26 -3.78 24.34
N ALA A 196 -24.97 -4.07 24.51
CA ALA A 196 -23.97 -3.95 23.46
C ALA A 196 -23.67 -5.32 22.88
N LEU A 197 -23.68 -5.46 21.55
CA LEU A 197 -23.33 -6.69 20.85
C LEU A 197 -22.20 -6.41 19.87
N LEU A 198 -21.15 -7.23 19.90
CA LEU A 198 -20.09 -7.18 18.89
C LEU A 198 -20.57 -7.89 17.62
N GLU A 199 -20.68 -7.14 16.54
CA GLU A 199 -21.03 -7.65 15.21
C GLU A 199 -19.81 -7.63 14.30
N SER A 200 -19.74 -8.60 13.38
CA SER A 200 -18.76 -8.65 12.31
C SER A 200 -19.44 -8.47 10.96
N TYR A 201 -18.81 -7.68 10.09
CA TYR A 201 -19.30 -7.40 8.75
C TYR A 201 -18.29 -7.94 7.74
N GLU A 202 -18.74 -8.86 6.88
CA GLU A 202 -18.01 -9.27 5.69
C GLU A 202 -17.97 -8.13 4.67
N PRO A 203 -17.07 -8.14 3.67
CA PRO A 203 -16.92 -7.02 2.73
C PRO A 203 -18.22 -6.57 2.05
N ALA A 204 -19.10 -7.49 1.66
CA ALA A 204 -20.38 -7.15 1.03
C ALA A 204 -21.35 -6.47 2.02
N GLU A 205 -21.36 -6.90 3.28
CA GLU A 205 -22.19 -6.32 4.34
C GLU A 205 -21.64 -4.96 4.79
N ALA A 206 -20.30 -4.84 4.84
CA ALA A 206 -19.60 -3.59 5.14
C ALA A 206 -19.91 -2.50 4.11
N ILE A 207 -20.06 -2.84 2.82
CA ILE A 207 -20.46 -1.89 1.78
C ILE A 207 -21.85 -1.29 2.08
N GLN A 208 -22.85 -2.14 2.35
CA GLN A 208 -24.21 -1.67 2.65
C GLN A 208 -24.24 -0.77 3.89
N MET A 209 -23.46 -1.16 4.90
CA MET A 209 -23.30 -0.39 6.13
C MET A 209 -22.65 0.98 5.88
N ILE A 210 -21.57 1.04 5.08
CA ILE A 210 -20.89 2.29 4.72
C ILE A 210 -21.80 3.19 3.89
N GLU A 211 -22.58 2.62 2.98
CA GLU A 211 -23.59 3.33 2.19
C GLU A 211 -24.61 4.03 3.09
N GLU A 212 -25.15 3.31 4.08
CA GLU A 212 -26.07 3.88 5.07
C GLU A 212 -25.40 4.99 5.89
N ALA A 213 -24.18 4.74 6.37
CA ALA A 213 -23.41 5.72 7.16
C ALA A 213 -23.14 7.01 6.40
N LEU A 214 -22.83 6.91 5.10
CA LEU A 214 -22.52 8.05 4.23
C LEU A 214 -23.76 8.68 3.57
N SER A 215 -24.95 8.09 3.69
CA SER A 215 -26.17 8.52 2.98
C SER A 215 -26.54 10.01 3.17
N LYS A 216 -26.17 10.60 4.30
CA LYS A 216 -26.39 12.02 4.64
C LYS A 216 -25.10 12.80 4.80
N HIS A 217 -23.97 12.22 4.41
CA HIS A 217 -22.68 12.87 4.55
C HIS A 217 -22.55 14.00 3.53
N GLU A 218 -22.08 15.16 4.00
CA GLU A 218 -21.83 16.33 3.19
C GLU A 218 -20.58 17.06 3.69
N ILE A 219 -19.95 17.80 2.79
CA ILE A 219 -18.89 18.75 3.14
C ILE A 219 -19.32 20.16 2.76
N ILE A 220 -18.85 21.15 3.53
CA ILE A 220 -19.10 22.56 3.27
C ILE A 220 -17.86 23.15 2.62
N SER A 221 -18.00 23.68 1.41
CA SER A 221 -16.92 24.34 0.68
C SER A 221 -17.42 25.63 0.05
N ASN A 222 -16.80 26.77 0.37
CA ASN A 222 -17.22 28.11 -0.09
C ASN A 222 -18.72 28.41 0.14
N GLY A 223 -19.27 27.94 1.28
CA GLY A 223 -20.69 28.08 1.62
C GLY A 223 -21.64 27.15 0.87
N MET A 224 -21.13 26.29 -0.01
CA MET A 224 -21.91 25.27 -0.71
C MET A 224 -21.85 23.95 0.04
N HIS A 225 -23.02 23.36 0.27
CA HIS A 225 -23.16 22.01 0.81
C HIS A 225 -23.01 21.01 -0.35
N ILE A 226 -21.99 20.16 -0.27
CA ILE A 226 -21.67 19.17 -1.30
C ILE A 226 -21.92 17.79 -0.70
N PRO A 227 -22.96 17.06 -1.15
CA PRO A 227 -23.20 15.70 -0.68
C PRO A 227 -22.05 14.79 -1.13
N LEU A 228 -21.59 13.93 -0.22
CA LEU A 228 -20.55 12.93 -0.45
C LEU A 228 -21.01 11.55 0.05
N PRO A 229 -22.07 10.99 -0.55
CA PRO A 229 -22.46 9.61 -0.27
C PRO A 229 -21.41 8.63 -0.82
N LEU A 230 -21.54 7.35 -0.46
CA LEU A 230 -20.81 6.29 -1.15
C LEU A 230 -21.19 6.32 -2.64
N ASN A 231 -20.18 6.47 -3.51
CA ASN A 231 -20.41 6.53 -4.95
C ASN A 231 -20.37 5.11 -5.53
N GLU A 232 -21.55 4.57 -5.87
CA GLU A 232 -21.69 3.21 -6.43
C GLU A 232 -20.97 3.04 -7.77
N ASP A 233 -20.93 4.08 -8.62
CA ASP A 233 -20.24 4.01 -9.90
C ASP A 233 -18.73 3.87 -9.72
N ILE A 234 -18.14 4.59 -8.75
CA ILE A 234 -16.74 4.44 -8.36
C ILE A 234 -16.49 3.04 -7.80
N LEU A 235 -17.36 2.56 -6.91
CA LEU A 235 -17.22 1.22 -6.32
C LEU A 235 -17.27 0.12 -7.38
N LYS A 236 -18.22 0.21 -8.32
CA LYS A 236 -18.32 -0.70 -9.46
C LYS A 236 -17.06 -0.64 -10.33
N TRP A 237 -16.58 0.57 -10.64
CA TRP A 237 -15.38 0.76 -11.44
C TRP A 237 -14.12 0.17 -10.77
N ALA A 238 -13.97 0.37 -9.45
CA ALA A 238 -12.89 -0.19 -8.65
C ALA A 238 -12.95 -1.72 -8.62
N LYS A 239 -14.14 -2.31 -8.44
CA LYS A 239 -14.34 -3.76 -8.47
C LYS A 239 -13.97 -4.37 -9.82
N GLU A 240 -14.41 -3.77 -10.92
CA GLU A 240 -14.04 -4.25 -12.24
C GLU A 240 -12.53 -4.13 -12.51
N THR A 241 -11.88 -3.07 -12.01
CA THR A 241 -10.42 -2.91 -12.08
C THR A 241 -9.72 -4.03 -11.31
N HIS A 242 -10.19 -4.32 -10.09
CA HIS A 242 -9.69 -5.41 -9.27
C HIS A 242 -9.86 -6.78 -9.95
N ASP A 243 -11.02 -7.04 -10.56
CA ASP A 243 -11.30 -8.29 -11.28
C ASP A 243 -10.38 -8.48 -12.50
N ILE A 244 -10.01 -7.39 -13.18
CA ILE A 244 -9.03 -7.41 -14.28
C ILE A 244 -7.66 -7.78 -13.73
N ILE A 245 -7.19 -7.11 -12.67
CA ILE A 245 -5.88 -7.35 -12.06
C ILE A 245 -5.78 -8.81 -11.58
N CYS A 246 -6.77 -9.33 -10.85
CA CYS A 246 -6.76 -10.69 -10.32
C CYS A 246 -6.70 -11.79 -11.39
N LYS A 247 -7.18 -11.51 -12.60
CA LYS A 247 -7.19 -12.47 -13.72
C LYS A 247 -5.97 -12.31 -14.63
N THR A 248 -5.22 -11.23 -14.49
CA THR A 248 -4.08 -10.92 -15.35
C THR A 248 -2.92 -11.82 -15.00
N LYS A 249 -2.25 -12.35 -16.03
CA LYS A 249 -1.03 -13.14 -15.89
C LYS A 249 0.07 -12.46 -16.66
N LEU A 250 1.28 -12.50 -16.11
CA LEU A 250 2.46 -12.08 -16.85
C LEU A 250 2.81 -13.13 -17.93
N PRO A 251 3.29 -12.69 -19.11
CA PRO A 251 3.87 -13.61 -20.09
C PRO A 251 5.06 -14.38 -19.50
N GLU A 252 5.29 -15.62 -19.94
CA GLU A 252 6.41 -16.45 -19.45
C GLU A 252 7.79 -15.85 -19.69
N SER A 253 7.91 -14.94 -20.68
CA SER A 253 9.13 -14.20 -20.96
C SER A 253 9.45 -13.11 -19.94
N VAL A 254 8.50 -12.75 -19.07
CA VAL A 254 8.65 -11.68 -18.09
C VAL A 254 8.98 -12.28 -16.73
N LYS A 255 10.11 -11.86 -16.17
CA LYS A 255 10.50 -12.22 -14.81
C LYS A 255 9.89 -11.23 -13.82
N PHE A 256 9.23 -11.73 -12.80
CA PHE A 256 8.68 -10.92 -11.71
C PHE A 256 9.53 -11.06 -10.46
N TYR A 257 9.80 -9.94 -9.79
CA TYR A 257 10.52 -9.90 -8.53
C TYR A 257 9.72 -9.03 -7.56
N ASN A 258 9.68 -9.41 -6.27
CA ASN A 258 8.91 -8.70 -5.25
C ASN A 258 9.81 -8.37 -4.06
N ILE A 259 9.80 -7.10 -3.64
CA ILE A 259 10.40 -6.62 -2.39
C ILE A 259 9.27 -6.01 -1.57
N TYR A 260 9.13 -6.43 -0.32
CA TYR A 260 8.06 -5.96 0.57
C TYR A 260 8.61 -5.68 1.97
N GLY A 261 7.95 -4.78 2.70
CA GLY A 261 8.31 -4.46 4.07
C GLY A 261 7.76 -5.48 5.08
N ILE A 262 8.53 -5.70 6.14
CA ILE A 262 8.21 -6.57 7.28
C ILE A 262 8.71 -5.90 8.57
N ASP A 263 8.35 -6.47 9.71
CA ASP A 263 8.78 -6.08 11.07
C ASP A 263 8.21 -4.74 11.56
N TYR A 264 7.02 -4.37 11.05
CA TYR A 264 6.26 -3.21 11.53
C TYR A 264 4.81 -3.59 11.82
N ASP A 265 4.31 -3.14 12.97
CA ASP A 265 2.89 -3.24 13.35
C ASP A 265 2.01 -2.58 12.29
N THR A 266 1.26 -3.41 11.57
CA THR A 266 0.48 -2.97 10.41
C THR A 266 -1.02 -3.19 10.66
N PRO A 267 -1.86 -2.14 10.56
CA PRO A 267 -3.30 -2.28 10.75
C PRO A 267 -3.92 -3.29 9.78
N HIS A 268 -4.53 -4.34 10.33
CA HIS A 268 -5.19 -5.39 9.55
C HIS A 268 -6.71 -5.38 9.70
N THR A 269 -7.19 -5.18 10.93
CA THR A 269 -8.61 -5.24 11.26
C THR A 269 -8.98 -4.05 12.10
N VAL A 270 -10.19 -3.51 11.91
CA VAL A 270 -10.70 -2.38 12.68
C VAL A 270 -11.97 -2.76 13.44
N CYS A 271 -12.04 -2.32 14.69
CA CYS A 271 -13.20 -2.42 15.56
C CYS A 271 -13.66 -1.03 16.00
N TYR A 272 -14.95 -0.75 15.85
CA TYR A 272 -15.55 0.52 16.28
C TYR A 272 -16.46 0.34 17.49
N GLY A 273 -16.44 1.32 18.39
CA GLY A 273 -17.20 1.30 19.65
C GLY A 273 -16.58 0.40 20.72
N SER A 274 -17.32 0.21 21.82
CA SER A 274 -16.97 -0.70 22.91
C SER A 274 -18.22 -1.22 23.60
N GLU A 275 -18.08 -2.23 24.46
CA GLU A 275 -19.19 -2.73 25.29
C GLU A 275 -19.85 -1.61 26.11
N HIS A 276 -19.06 -0.67 26.62
CA HIS A 276 -19.57 0.47 27.41
C HIS A 276 -20.07 1.65 26.55
N HIS A 277 -19.60 1.75 25.31
CA HIS A 277 -19.95 2.83 24.38
C HIS A 277 -20.23 2.24 22.99
N PRO A 278 -21.35 1.51 22.83
CA PRO A 278 -21.71 0.92 21.54
C PRO A 278 -22.22 1.99 20.57
N ILE A 279 -22.06 1.72 19.28
CA ILE A 279 -22.60 2.53 18.18
C ILE A 279 -24.10 2.27 18.07
N SER A 280 -24.90 3.28 18.41
CA SER A 280 -26.36 3.22 18.33
C SER A 280 -26.91 3.58 16.95
N ASN A 281 -26.35 4.62 16.32
CA ASN A 281 -26.67 5.00 14.95
C ASN A 281 -25.44 4.77 14.06
N ILE A 282 -25.64 4.16 12.89
CA ILE A 282 -24.53 3.87 11.99
C ILE A 282 -23.84 5.12 11.45
N SER A 283 -24.54 6.26 11.35
CA SER A 283 -23.91 7.53 10.95
C SER A 283 -22.85 8.00 11.96
N HIS A 284 -22.94 7.58 13.23
CA HIS A 284 -21.93 7.89 14.24
C HIS A 284 -20.60 7.17 13.98
N LEU A 285 -20.60 6.12 13.13
CA LEU A 285 -19.39 5.42 12.73
C LEU A 285 -18.36 6.37 12.11
N LEU A 286 -18.81 7.37 11.33
CA LEU A 286 -17.95 8.36 10.67
C LEU A 286 -17.12 9.21 11.65
N HIS A 287 -17.54 9.24 12.91
CA HIS A 287 -16.91 10.01 13.98
C HIS A 287 -16.32 9.11 15.07
N ALA A 288 -16.46 7.79 14.93
CA ALA A 288 -15.93 6.84 15.89
C ALA A 288 -14.44 6.61 15.66
N GLN A 289 -13.65 6.62 16.72
CA GLN A 289 -12.26 6.21 16.65
C GLN A 289 -12.19 4.69 16.52
N GLY A 290 -11.50 4.21 15.49
CA GLY A 290 -11.23 2.79 15.28
C GLY A 290 -10.17 2.28 16.26
N LYS A 291 -10.39 1.09 16.80
CA LYS A 291 -9.37 0.27 17.45
C LYS A 291 -8.87 -0.75 16.45
N TYR A 292 -7.55 -0.82 16.26
CA TYR A 292 -6.96 -1.68 15.24
C TYR A 292 -6.31 -2.91 15.86
N VAL A 293 -6.45 -4.04 15.17
CA VAL A 293 -5.60 -5.22 15.39
C VAL A 293 -4.50 -5.18 14.34
N TYR A 294 -3.28 -5.38 14.81
CA TYR A 294 -2.07 -5.27 14.01
C TYR A 294 -1.51 -6.65 13.67
N VAL A 295 -0.88 -6.74 12.51
CA VAL A 295 -0.12 -7.90 12.03
C VAL A 295 1.21 -7.42 11.45
N ASP A 296 2.10 -8.35 11.13
CA ASP A 296 3.37 -8.04 10.47
C ASP A 296 3.17 -7.41 9.08
N GLY A 297 4.03 -6.44 8.73
CA GLY A 297 3.98 -5.68 7.50
C GLY A 297 4.95 -4.50 7.51
N ASP A 298 4.64 -3.47 6.72
CA ASP A 298 5.46 -2.26 6.56
C ASP A 298 4.87 -1.02 7.29
N GLY A 299 3.90 -1.24 8.19
CA GLY A 299 3.14 -0.19 8.87
C GLY A 299 1.96 0.36 8.06
N SER A 300 1.84 0.00 6.77
CA SER A 300 0.70 0.36 5.90
C SER A 300 0.07 -0.85 5.21
N VAL A 301 0.88 -1.79 4.73
CA VAL A 301 0.50 -2.96 3.96
C VAL A 301 0.93 -4.23 4.72
N PRO A 302 -0.03 -5.09 5.11
CA PRO A 302 0.28 -6.37 5.74
C PRO A 302 1.17 -7.24 4.83
N THR A 303 2.10 -7.99 5.41
CA THR A 303 3.01 -8.88 4.66
C THR A 303 2.25 -9.90 3.81
N GLU A 304 1.13 -10.42 4.30
CA GLU A 304 0.27 -11.32 3.54
C GLU A 304 -0.29 -10.68 2.27
N SER A 305 -0.68 -9.40 2.34
CA SER A 305 -1.20 -8.62 1.22
C SER A 305 -0.11 -8.37 0.20
N ALA A 306 1.09 -7.98 0.65
CA ALA A 306 2.23 -7.71 -0.23
C ALA A 306 2.69 -8.96 -1.02
N LYS A 307 2.35 -10.16 -0.53
CA LYS A 307 2.63 -11.45 -1.18
C LYS A 307 1.46 -12.02 -1.97
N ALA A 308 0.29 -11.39 -1.94
CA ALA A 308 -0.94 -11.88 -2.58
C ALA A 308 -1.03 -11.53 -4.08
N ASP A 309 0.11 -11.24 -4.72
CA ASP A 309 0.20 -10.79 -6.11
C ASP A 309 -0.35 -11.80 -7.15
N GLY A 310 -0.36 -13.10 -6.81
CA GLY A 310 -0.84 -14.17 -7.71
C GLY A 310 0.06 -14.45 -8.91
N LEU A 311 1.25 -13.85 -8.96
CA LEU A 311 2.25 -13.96 -10.01
C LEU A 311 3.31 -15.02 -9.67
N ASN A 312 4.02 -15.51 -10.67
CA ASN A 312 5.14 -16.42 -10.47
C ASN A 312 6.43 -15.61 -10.29
N ALA A 313 6.81 -15.31 -9.04
CA ALA A 313 8.01 -14.54 -8.77
C ALA A 313 9.27 -15.40 -8.88
N VAL A 314 10.32 -14.83 -9.46
CA VAL A 314 11.68 -15.36 -9.39
C VAL A 314 12.20 -15.29 -7.96
N ALA A 315 11.92 -14.18 -7.26
CA ALA A 315 12.22 -13.99 -5.86
C ALA A 315 11.20 -13.09 -5.17
N ARG A 316 10.96 -13.35 -3.89
CA ARG A 316 10.22 -12.47 -2.97
C ARG A 316 11.11 -12.22 -1.76
N VAL A 317 11.37 -10.96 -1.43
CA VAL A 317 12.30 -10.59 -0.36
C VAL A 317 11.61 -9.63 0.62
N GLY A 318 11.52 -10.06 1.88
CA GLY A 318 11.07 -9.20 2.98
C GLY A 318 12.24 -8.37 3.49
N VAL A 319 12.05 -7.07 3.64
CA VAL A 319 13.05 -6.14 4.20
C VAL A 319 12.44 -5.42 5.40
N ALA A 320 13.19 -5.36 6.51
CA ALA A 320 12.76 -4.63 7.69
C ALA A 320 12.79 -3.11 7.42
N ALA A 321 11.69 -2.57 6.89
CA ALA A 321 11.52 -1.17 6.56
C ALA A 321 10.03 -0.80 6.55
N ASP A 322 9.70 0.39 7.06
CA ASP A 322 8.36 0.95 6.90
C ASP A 322 8.04 1.24 5.43
N HIS A 323 6.76 1.42 5.11
CA HIS A 323 6.24 1.60 3.76
C HIS A 323 7.00 2.63 2.92
N ARG A 324 7.39 3.76 3.53
CA ARG A 324 8.15 4.83 2.87
C ARG A 324 9.65 4.56 2.94
N GLY A 325 10.11 3.89 3.99
CA GLY A 325 11.48 3.48 4.23
C GLY A 325 12.00 2.47 3.21
N ILE A 326 11.15 1.63 2.61
CA ILE A 326 11.55 0.63 1.60
C ILE A 326 12.39 1.27 0.48
N ILE A 327 11.91 2.38 -0.10
CA ILE A 327 12.61 3.07 -1.21
C ILE A 327 13.82 3.89 -0.77
N CYS A 328 14.10 3.96 0.53
CA CYS A 328 15.28 4.62 1.10
C CYS A 328 16.28 3.61 1.68
N ASN A 329 15.94 2.32 1.69
CA ASN A 329 16.71 1.30 2.38
C ASN A 329 17.89 0.83 1.52
N HIS A 330 19.11 0.94 2.05
CA HIS A 330 20.32 0.53 1.35
C HIS A 330 20.33 -0.97 0.96
N GLN A 331 19.72 -1.85 1.76
CA GLN A 331 19.58 -3.27 1.43
C GLN A 331 18.70 -3.48 0.19
N VAL A 332 17.62 -2.71 0.05
CA VAL A 332 16.76 -2.74 -1.16
C VAL A 332 17.57 -2.35 -2.38
N PHE A 333 18.37 -1.29 -2.29
CA PHE A 333 19.24 -0.87 -3.38
C PHE A 333 20.28 -1.92 -3.77
N ARG A 334 20.86 -2.65 -2.80
CA ARG A 334 21.76 -3.79 -3.09
C ARG A 334 21.08 -4.89 -3.86
N ILE A 335 19.88 -5.29 -3.43
CA ILE A 335 19.07 -6.33 -4.08
C ILE A 335 18.75 -5.91 -5.53
N VAL A 336 18.26 -4.68 -5.71
CA VAL A 336 17.91 -4.14 -7.03
C VAL A 336 19.13 -4.03 -7.93
N GLN A 337 20.25 -3.53 -7.43
CA GLN A 337 21.51 -3.44 -8.16
C GLN A 337 21.96 -4.83 -8.66
N HIS A 338 21.86 -5.84 -7.79
CA HIS A 338 22.20 -7.22 -8.14
C HIS A 338 21.27 -7.80 -9.22
N TRP A 339 19.94 -7.62 -9.08
CA TRP A 339 18.97 -8.11 -10.06
C TRP A 339 19.10 -7.43 -11.43
N LEU A 340 19.60 -6.19 -11.46
CA LEU A 340 19.86 -5.44 -12.68
C LEU A 340 21.25 -5.70 -13.28
N HIS A 341 22.13 -6.44 -12.58
CA HIS A 341 23.52 -6.62 -12.98
C HIS A 341 24.25 -5.28 -13.23
N ALA A 342 23.93 -4.25 -12.43
CA ALA A 342 24.42 -2.89 -12.64
C ALA A 342 25.58 -2.53 -11.68
N GLY A 343 26.57 -1.79 -12.20
CA GLY A 343 27.74 -1.37 -11.43
C GLY A 343 28.62 -2.53 -10.95
N GLU A 344 29.57 -2.22 -10.05
CA GLU A 344 30.40 -3.24 -9.43
C GLU A 344 29.58 -4.06 -8.42
N PRO A 345 29.78 -5.40 -8.36
CA PRO A 345 29.12 -6.24 -7.37
C PRO A 345 29.37 -5.74 -5.95
N ASP A 346 28.32 -5.53 -5.16
CA ASP A 346 28.48 -5.14 -3.76
C ASP A 346 29.13 -6.30 -2.97
N PRO A 347 30.33 -6.12 -2.39
CA PRO A 347 31.02 -7.18 -1.66
C PRO A 347 30.31 -7.59 -0.35
N PHE A 348 29.33 -6.82 0.09
CA PHE A 348 28.52 -7.08 1.28
C PHE A 348 27.15 -7.69 0.98
N TYR A 349 26.80 -7.91 -0.30
CA TYR A 349 25.59 -8.61 -0.68
C TYR A 349 25.84 -10.12 -0.72
N ASP A 350 25.10 -10.88 0.09
CA ASP A 350 25.10 -12.34 0.04
C ASP A 350 23.69 -12.85 -0.27
N PRO A 351 23.44 -13.32 -1.51
CA PRO A 351 22.13 -13.83 -1.89
C PRO A 351 21.64 -14.93 -0.94
N LEU A 352 22.51 -15.77 -0.38
CA LEU A 352 22.07 -16.87 0.48
C LEU A 352 21.56 -16.41 1.85
N THR A 353 22.05 -15.29 2.37
CA THR A 353 21.61 -14.75 3.66
C THR A 353 20.60 -13.62 3.54
N ASP A 354 20.58 -12.91 2.41
CA ASP A 354 19.65 -11.81 2.15
C ASP A 354 18.29 -12.27 1.59
N TYR A 355 18.14 -13.55 1.19
CA TYR A 355 16.86 -14.11 0.75
C TYR A 355 16.07 -14.78 1.89
N VAL A 356 14.92 -14.21 2.23
CA VAL A 356 13.82 -14.94 2.88
C VAL A 356 12.74 -15.23 1.84
N ILE A 357 12.87 -16.35 1.12
CA ILE A 357 11.82 -16.81 0.20
C ILE A 357 10.71 -17.46 1.02
N LEU A 358 9.69 -16.68 1.39
CA LEU A 358 8.47 -17.23 1.96
C LEU A 358 7.50 -17.59 0.82
N PRO A 359 6.96 -18.83 0.76
CA PRO A 359 5.94 -19.19 -0.22
C PRO A 359 4.74 -18.24 -0.09
N THR A 360 4.07 -17.96 -1.21
CA THR A 360 2.78 -17.24 -1.19
C THR A 360 1.74 -18.07 -0.45
N ILE A 361 0.72 -17.41 0.08
CA ILE A 361 -0.44 -18.11 0.68
C ILE A 361 -1.01 -19.13 -0.32
N LEU A 362 -1.11 -18.74 -1.58
CA LEU A 362 -1.69 -19.57 -2.64
C LEU A 362 -0.80 -20.77 -3.05
N GLU A 363 0.53 -20.61 -3.05
CA GLU A 363 1.48 -21.71 -3.26
C GLU A 363 1.49 -22.67 -2.07
N PHE A 364 1.42 -22.13 -0.85
CA PHE A 364 1.31 -22.92 0.36
C PHE A 364 -0.01 -23.68 0.43
N GLU A 365 -1.13 -23.06 0.05
CA GLU A 365 -2.45 -23.68 -0.07
C GLU A 365 -2.43 -24.83 -1.09
N LYS A 366 -1.92 -24.60 -2.30
CA LYS A 366 -1.76 -25.66 -3.32
C LYS A 366 -0.84 -26.80 -2.87
N TYR A 367 0.24 -26.47 -2.15
CA TYR A 367 1.13 -27.46 -1.57
C TYR A 367 0.39 -28.33 -0.53
N CYS A 368 -0.41 -27.70 0.34
CA CYS A 368 -1.21 -28.40 1.35
C CYS A 368 -2.28 -29.30 0.72
N GLU A 369 -3.02 -28.81 -0.28
CA GLU A 369 -4.01 -29.58 -1.03
C GLU A 369 -3.39 -30.81 -1.71
N LYS A 370 -2.22 -30.65 -2.33
CA LYS A 370 -1.52 -31.72 -3.07
C LYS A 370 -0.98 -32.82 -2.15
N HIS A 371 -0.64 -32.50 -0.90
CA HIS A 371 -0.04 -33.45 0.05
C HIS A 371 -1.01 -33.90 1.15
N GLY A 372 -2.30 -33.56 1.03
CA GLY A 372 -3.32 -33.97 2.00
C GLY A 372 -3.17 -33.32 3.37
N TYR A 373 -2.40 -32.23 3.48
CA TYR A 373 -2.39 -31.40 4.68
C TYR A 373 -3.73 -30.68 4.75
N ARG A 374 -4.55 -31.06 5.73
CA ARG A 374 -5.75 -30.29 6.10
C ARG A 374 -5.28 -28.96 6.69
N LYS A 375 -5.92 -27.86 6.26
CA LYS A 375 -5.74 -26.47 6.73
C LYS A 375 -4.99 -26.35 8.07
N SER A 376 -3.81 -25.73 8.02
CA SER A 376 -3.16 -25.12 9.17
C SER A 376 -2.41 -23.88 8.68
N VAL A 377 -3.15 -22.84 8.29
CA VAL A 377 -2.59 -21.49 8.25
C VAL A 377 -3.61 -20.62 8.95
N TRP A 378 -3.17 -20.11 10.11
CA TRP A 378 -3.94 -19.48 11.18
C TRP A 378 -4.84 -20.50 11.89
N GLU A 379 -4.52 -20.79 13.14
CA GLU A 379 -4.97 -21.98 13.86
C GLU A 379 -6.51 -22.05 13.99
N ASP A 380 -7.15 -22.79 13.08
CA ASP A 380 -8.49 -23.35 13.26
C ASP A 380 -8.42 -24.41 14.38
N TRP A 381 -8.63 -23.99 15.63
CA TRP A 381 -8.75 -24.92 16.75
C TRP A 381 -10.17 -25.53 16.78
N GLU A 382 -10.31 -26.81 16.38
CA GLU A 382 -11.51 -27.60 16.71
C GLU A 382 -11.47 -28.03 18.19
N ILE A 383 -12.11 -27.27 19.08
CA ILE A 383 -12.32 -27.70 20.47
C ILE A 383 -13.53 -28.64 20.51
N ILE A 384 -13.28 -29.94 20.58
CA ILE A 384 -14.32 -30.95 20.84
C ILE A 384 -14.55 -31.05 22.34
N SER A 385 -15.59 -30.39 22.85
CA SER A 385 -15.99 -30.55 24.25
C SER A 385 -16.67 -31.92 24.45
N PRO A 386 -16.23 -32.77 25.40
CA PRO A 386 -17.03 -33.91 25.85
C PRO A 386 -18.30 -33.37 26.49
N LYS A 387 -19.46 -33.91 26.09
CA LYS A 387 -20.77 -33.50 26.61
C LYS A 387 -20.82 -33.59 28.13
N ASP A 388 -20.71 -32.46 28.81
CA ASP A 388 -21.22 -32.28 30.16
C ASP A 388 -22.34 -31.24 30.16
N LYS A 389 -23.54 -31.81 30.25
CA LYS A 389 -24.83 -31.31 30.75
C LYS A 389 -25.25 -29.85 30.50
N GLU A 390 -26.36 -29.78 29.76
CA GLU A 390 -27.39 -28.72 29.76
C GLU A 390 -26.94 -27.28 29.49
N ILE A 391 -26.72 -26.96 28.22
CA ILE A 391 -26.89 -25.58 27.72
C ILE A 391 -27.77 -25.62 26.46
N ILE A 392 -28.71 -24.68 26.44
CA ILE A 392 -29.84 -24.54 25.52
C ILE A 392 -29.39 -24.56 24.06
N ARG A 393 -30.05 -25.39 23.25
CA ARG A 393 -29.90 -25.45 21.79
C ARG A 393 -30.34 -24.11 21.18
N SER A 394 -29.50 -23.48 20.38
CA SER A 394 -29.97 -22.52 19.38
C SER A 394 -29.24 -22.73 18.06
N ALA A 395 -29.90 -23.44 17.14
CA ALA A 395 -29.44 -23.64 15.77
C ALA A 395 -29.77 -22.43 14.86
N GLU A 396 -30.15 -21.28 15.44
CA GLU A 396 -30.61 -20.09 14.71
C GLU A 396 -29.89 -18.78 15.11
N LEU A 397 -28.86 -18.83 15.97
CA LEU A 397 -28.09 -17.63 16.31
C LEU A 397 -27.00 -17.34 15.25
N PRO A 398 -26.70 -16.06 14.94
CA PRO A 398 -25.53 -15.70 14.14
C PRO A 398 -24.23 -16.05 14.88
N PRO A 399 -23.08 -16.17 14.18
CA PRO A 399 -21.79 -16.43 14.81
C PRO A 399 -21.51 -15.43 15.93
N MET A 400 -21.08 -15.94 17.09
CA MET A 400 -20.66 -15.08 18.20
C MET A 400 -19.22 -14.68 17.99
N VAL A 401 -18.96 -13.38 18.00
CA VAL A 401 -17.62 -12.83 17.82
C VAL A 401 -17.13 -12.26 19.13
N SER A 402 -15.90 -12.59 19.51
CA SER A 402 -15.23 -12.04 20.68
C SER A 402 -13.82 -11.58 20.31
N MET A 403 -13.41 -10.45 20.89
CA MET A 403 -12.02 -9.99 20.86
C MET A 403 -11.42 -10.32 22.22
N LEU A 404 -10.41 -11.19 22.24
CA LEU A 404 -9.68 -11.56 23.45
C LEU A 404 -8.40 -10.75 23.51
N SER A 405 -8.14 -10.10 24.64
CA SER A 405 -6.83 -9.51 24.92
C SER A 405 -6.22 -10.16 26.16
N ALA A 406 -4.93 -10.46 26.07
CA ALA A 406 -4.13 -10.96 27.18
C ALA A 406 -2.86 -10.11 27.28
N SER A 407 -2.60 -9.54 28.44
CA SER A 407 -1.40 -8.74 28.67
C SER A 407 -0.48 -9.36 29.70
N ARG A 408 0.84 -9.27 29.47
CA ARG A 408 1.87 -9.69 30.41
C ARG A 408 2.83 -8.54 30.70
N GLU A 409 3.15 -8.33 31.97
CA GLU A 409 4.23 -7.42 32.38
C GLU A 409 5.59 -8.12 32.22
N GLY A 410 6.46 -7.51 31.43
CA GLY A 410 7.86 -7.90 31.26
C GLY A 410 8.71 -7.48 32.46
N LYS A 411 9.92 -8.06 32.56
CA LYS A 411 10.85 -7.81 33.69
C LYS A 411 11.41 -6.38 33.78
N GLU A 412 11.18 -5.55 32.76
CA GLU A 412 11.69 -4.17 32.67
C GLU A 412 10.58 -3.11 32.51
N GLY A 413 9.32 -3.47 32.79
CA GLY A 413 8.19 -2.54 32.65
C GLY A 413 7.62 -2.43 31.24
N SER A 414 8.15 -3.16 30.26
CA SER A 414 7.52 -3.36 28.96
C SER A 414 6.23 -4.17 29.12
N ARG A 415 5.15 -3.73 28.47
CA ARG A 415 3.86 -4.43 28.48
C ARG A 415 3.65 -5.10 27.13
N GLU A 416 3.65 -6.42 27.12
CA GLU A 416 3.27 -7.20 25.94
C GLU A 416 1.76 -7.42 25.99
N GLU A 417 1.04 -7.00 24.94
CA GLU A 417 -0.38 -7.26 24.80
C GLU A 417 -0.65 -8.07 23.53
N VAL A 418 -1.23 -9.24 23.71
CA VAL A 418 -1.68 -10.12 22.63
C VAL A 418 -3.17 -9.91 22.43
N GLN A 419 -3.58 -9.64 21.19
CA GLN A 419 -4.99 -9.48 20.82
C GLN A 419 -5.37 -10.53 19.78
N ALA A 420 -6.47 -11.22 20.03
CA ALA A 420 -7.01 -12.24 19.13
C ALA A 420 -8.48 -11.98 18.78
N ALA A 421 -8.81 -12.04 17.49
CA ALA A 421 -10.21 -12.08 17.03
C ALA A 421 -10.67 -13.54 16.93
N VAL A 422 -11.66 -13.91 17.73
CA VAL A 422 -12.23 -15.26 17.80
C VAL A 422 -13.69 -15.24 17.36
N ILE A 423 -14.05 -16.11 16.42
CA ILE A 423 -15.39 -16.28 15.88
C ILE A 423 -15.88 -17.69 16.23
N ILE A 424 -16.99 -17.77 16.96
CA ILE A 424 -17.64 -19.02 17.36
C ILE A 424 -18.88 -19.19 16.48
N HIS A 425 -18.84 -20.17 15.58
CA HIS A 425 -19.94 -20.44 14.65
C HIS A 425 -21.04 -21.29 15.30
N PRO A 426 -22.29 -21.27 14.81
CA PRO A 426 -23.36 -22.11 15.34
C PRO A 426 -23.04 -23.62 15.22
N GLU A 427 -23.40 -24.41 16.23
CA GLU A 427 -23.10 -25.83 16.27
C GLU A 427 -23.74 -26.58 15.09
N LYS A 428 -22.92 -27.29 14.29
CA LYS A 428 -23.40 -28.06 13.13
C LYS A 428 -22.98 -29.52 13.25
N LYS A 429 -23.97 -30.42 13.31
CA LYS A 429 -23.78 -31.88 13.45
C LYS A 429 -23.00 -32.31 14.71
N GLY A 430 -23.24 -31.65 15.85
CA GLY A 430 -22.60 -32.02 17.12
C GLY A 430 -21.16 -31.52 17.27
N ARG A 431 -20.75 -30.53 16.45
CA ARG A 431 -19.40 -29.95 16.45
C ARG A 431 -19.50 -28.44 16.53
N GLN A 432 -18.75 -27.90 17.48
CA GLN A 432 -18.58 -26.46 17.69
C GLN A 432 -17.36 -26.01 16.88
N HIS A 433 -17.58 -25.11 15.91
CA HIS A 433 -16.49 -24.55 15.10
C HIS A 433 -16.08 -23.20 15.70
N VAL A 434 -14.80 -23.06 15.99
CA VAL A 434 -14.18 -21.83 16.52
C VAL A 434 -13.05 -21.45 15.58
N GLU A 435 -13.04 -20.21 15.14
CA GLU A 435 -12.12 -19.68 14.15
C GLU A 435 -11.35 -18.51 14.77
N VAL A 436 -10.01 -18.56 14.73
CA VAL A 436 -9.13 -17.49 15.24
C VAL A 436 -8.42 -16.86 14.06
N ARG A 437 -8.73 -15.60 13.72
CA ARG A 437 -8.31 -15.01 12.43
C ARG A 437 -7.13 -14.04 12.49
N ALA A 438 -6.97 -13.33 13.58
CA ALA A 438 -5.88 -12.36 13.73
C ALA A 438 -5.33 -12.52 15.14
N VAL A 439 -4.02 -12.76 15.26
CA VAL A 439 -3.29 -12.75 16.52
C VAL A 439 -2.20 -11.71 16.37
N GLY A 440 -2.41 -10.55 16.98
CA GLY A 440 -1.42 -9.47 17.01
C GLY A 440 -0.70 -9.47 18.36
N VAL A 441 0.61 -9.27 18.35
CA VAL A 441 1.40 -9.04 19.57
C VAL A 441 1.90 -7.60 19.49
N SER A 442 1.37 -6.76 20.36
CA SER A 442 1.82 -5.37 20.49
C SER A 442 2.81 -5.24 21.64
N HIS A 443 3.89 -4.51 21.41
CA HIS A 443 4.88 -4.17 22.43
C HIS A 443 4.63 -2.73 22.87
N GLY A 444 4.10 -2.53 24.06
CA GLY A 444 3.96 -1.21 24.67
C GLY A 444 5.33 -0.63 25.01
N ALA A 445 5.63 0.56 24.49
CA ALA A 445 6.76 1.39 24.89
C ALA A 445 6.57 1.99 26.29
#